data_AF-A0A1N6QRI4-F1
#
_entry.id   AF-A0A1N6QRI4-F1
#
_cell.length_a   1.000
_cell.length_b   1.000
_cell.length_c   1.000
_cell.angle_alpha   90.00
_cell.angle_beta   90.00
_cell.angle_gamma   90.00
#
_symmetry.space_group_name_H-M   'P 1'
#
loop_
_entity.id
_entity.type
_entity.pdbx_description
1 polymer ?
#
loop_
_entity_poly.entity_id
_entity_poly.type
_entity_poly.pdbx_seq_one_letter_code
_entity_poly.pdbx_strand_id
1 'polypeptide(L)'
;MRNARVYGIAGLAILAVAAVAVAQTTVNPLPEAAPAETISIDAAAATDAVAALAKTQWGDAQKGGTLAGACAACHGLDGNAMQQDAPRIAGMPERYVAKQLALFKANHRTTGLASLMKPYADVLSAQDMRDVGAHYAAQRSGAGVAIDTVINDPASPYNGQKFYQPGQDLYRVGDASRGIPACFACHGPSGSGNPGPSYPHVGGQEAGYLARRLEEYRAGVTSQPDRHQFDQMALVAKSLTDLEIQSLASYIQGLHATADQADAKQVAAVEAAGGLPPAPTAPTAIVPAPAAESAPPAR
;
A
#
# COMPACT_ATOMS: atom_id res chain seq x y z
N MET A 1 76.64 8.20 27.31
CA MET A 1 75.45 7.57 27.91
C MET A 1 74.16 8.42 27.78
N ARG A 2 73.98 9.17 26.67
CA ARG A 2 72.83 10.11 26.54
C ARG A 2 71.85 9.74 25.41
N ASN A 3 72.21 8.77 24.56
CA ASN A 3 71.39 8.37 23.41
C ASN A 3 70.65 7.04 23.61
N ALA A 4 70.95 6.28 24.68
CA ALA A 4 70.28 5.02 24.99
C ALA A 4 68.88 5.21 25.61
N ARG A 5 68.58 6.39 26.15
CA ARG A 5 67.30 6.68 26.83
C ARG A 5 66.18 7.07 25.87
N VAL A 6 66.51 7.54 24.66
CA VAL A 6 65.52 8.03 23.68
C VAL A 6 64.88 6.86 22.91
N TYR A 7 65.63 5.79 22.61
CA TYR A 7 65.09 4.59 21.96
C TYR A 7 64.19 3.74 22.87
N GLY A 8 64.40 3.80 24.20
CA GLY A 8 63.56 3.07 25.16
C GLY A 8 62.14 3.63 25.30
N ILE A 9 61.97 4.94 25.11
CA ILE A 9 60.65 5.62 25.23
C ILE A 9 59.84 5.47 23.93
N ALA A 10 60.51 5.49 22.76
CA ALA A 10 59.85 5.27 21.48
C ALA A 10 59.34 3.82 21.30
N GLY A 11 60.07 2.81 21.81
CA GLY A 11 59.64 1.40 21.75
C GLY A 11 58.41 1.09 22.61
N LEU A 12 58.26 1.75 23.75
CA LEU A 12 57.11 1.58 24.66
C LEU A 12 55.84 2.26 24.13
N ALA A 13 55.97 3.39 23.43
CA ALA A 13 54.82 4.07 22.83
C ALA A 13 54.21 3.29 21.65
N ILE A 14 55.03 2.58 20.86
CA ILE A 14 54.54 1.80 19.71
C ILE A 14 53.83 0.50 20.16
N LEU A 15 54.27 -0.13 21.25
CA LEU A 15 53.60 -1.31 21.83
C LEU A 15 52.27 -0.95 22.52
N ALA A 16 52.16 0.24 23.12
CA ALA A 16 50.91 0.69 23.75
C ALA A 16 49.79 0.97 22.75
N VAL A 17 50.11 1.47 21.55
CA VAL A 17 49.09 1.74 20.50
C VAL A 17 48.60 0.44 19.84
N ALA A 18 49.48 -0.57 19.69
CA ALA A 18 49.08 -1.88 19.18
C ALA A 18 48.20 -2.68 20.15
N ALA A 19 48.40 -2.55 21.47
CA ALA A 19 47.56 -3.22 22.47
C ALA A 19 46.14 -2.64 22.57
N VAL A 20 45.97 -1.34 22.30
CA VAL A 20 44.65 -0.69 22.32
C VAL A 20 43.83 -1.02 21.06
N ALA A 21 44.47 -1.30 19.92
CA ALA A 21 43.79 -1.65 18.67
C ALA A 21 43.24 -3.09 18.62
N VAL A 22 43.76 -4.02 19.45
CA VAL A 22 43.28 -5.42 19.50
C VAL A 22 42.17 -5.61 20.55
N ALA A 23 41.91 -4.63 21.41
CA ALA A 23 40.91 -4.72 22.47
C ALA A 23 39.50 -4.25 22.08
N GLN A 24 39.29 -3.68 20.88
CA GLN A 24 38.01 -3.09 20.47
C GLN A 24 37.18 -3.89 19.44
N THR A 25 37.51 -5.15 19.15
CA THR A 25 36.71 -5.96 18.19
C THR A 25 36.11 -7.25 18.74
N THR A 26 36.20 -7.51 20.04
CA THR A 26 35.39 -8.59 20.64
C THR A 26 34.00 -8.05 20.95
N VAL A 27 33.12 -8.04 19.94
CA VAL A 27 31.67 -7.92 20.17
C VAL A 27 31.27 -9.18 20.93
N ASN A 28 31.09 -9.06 22.24
CA ASN A 28 30.50 -10.13 23.02
C ASN A 28 29.01 -10.16 22.65
N PRO A 29 28.50 -11.20 21.97
CA PRO A 29 27.08 -11.27 21.67
C PRO A 29 26.34 -11.25 23.01
N LEU A 30 25.39 -10.33 23.15
CA LEU A 30 24.46 -10.36 24.27
C LEU A 30 23.78 -11.74 24.27
N PRO A 31 23.62 -12.39 25.42
CA PRO A 31 22.92 -13.67 25.48
C PRO A 31 21.56 -13.50 24.80
N GLU A 32 21.31 -14.36 23.81
CA GLU A 32 20.08 -14.32 23.04
C GLU A 32 18.92 -14.45 24.00
N ALA A 33 18.14 -13.37 24.17
CA ALA A 33 16.89 -13.45 24.88
C ALA A 33 16.07 -14.55 24.22
N ALA A 34 15.42 -15.39 25.02
CA ALA A 34 14.53 -16.44 24.51
C ALA A 34 13.67 -15.87 23.37
N PRO A 35 13.47 -16.62 22.26
CA PRO A 35 12.71 -16.11 21.13
C PRO A 35 11.41 -15.53 21.66
N ALA A 36 11.16 -14.26 21.30
CA ALA A 36 10.02 -13.49 21.80
C ALA A 36 8.78 -14.39 21.86
N GLU A 37 8.08 -14.41 23.00
CA GLU A 37 6.88 -15.22 23.16
C GLU A 37 5.91 -14.88 22.01
N THR A 38 5.73 -15.85 21.10
CA THR A 38 4.79 -15.72 20.01
C THR A 38 3.46 -16.30 20.47
N ILE A 39 2.42 -15.47 20.48
CA ILE A 39 1.05 -15.96 20.63
C ILE A 39 0.60 -16.39 19.23
N SER A 40 0.21 -17.67 19.10
CA SER A 40 -0.45 -18.14 17.89
C SER A 40 -1.82 -17.46 17.75
N ILE A 41 -2.10 -16.96 16.55
CA ILE A 41 -3.33 -16.25 16.18
C ILE A 41 -4.55 -17.21 16.06
N ASP A 42 -4.35 -18.52 16.30
CA ASP A 42 -5.35 -19.56 16.06
C ASP A 42 -6.47 -19.65 17.12
N ALA A 43 -6.54 -18.74 18.09
CA ALA A 43 -7.55 -18.76 19.14
C ALA A 43 -8.88 -18.10 18.73
N ALA A 44 -9.42 -18.45 17.56
CA ALA A 44 -10.85 -18.37 17.28
C ALA A 44 -11.21 -19.32 16.12
N ALA A 45 -11.76 -20.48 16.46
CA ALA A 45 -12.30 -21.42 15.50
C ALA A 45 -13.58 -20.85 14.85
N ALA A 46 -13.46 -20.40 13.60
CA ALA A 46 -14.55 -20.36 12.65
C ALA A 46 -14.10 -21.12 11.39
N THR A 47 -15.03 -21.78 10.70
CA THR A 47 -14.83 -22.46 9.41
C THR A 47 -14.62 -21.46 8.26
N ASP A 48 -13.88 -20.37 8.52
CA ASP A 48 -13.69 -19.21 7.67
C ASP A 48 -12.38 -19.34 6.86
N ALA A 49 -12.42 -18.96 5.59
CA ALA A 49 -11.27 -18.91 4.70
C ALA A 49 -10.11 -18.08 5.27
N VAL A 50 -10.40 -17.07 6.09
CA VAL A 50 -9.37 -16.24 6.75
C VAL A 50 -8.58 -17.06 7.78
N ALA A 51 -9.26 -17.86 8.60
CA ALA A 51 -8.61 -18.73 9.60
C ALA A 51 -7.76 -19.82 8.93
N ALA A 52 -8.16 -20.28 7.74
CA ALA A 52 -7.38 -21.26 6.98
C ALA A 52 -5.98 -20.74 6.56
N LEU A 53 -5.79 -19.42 6.44
CA LEU A 53 -4.49 -18.83 6.11
C LEU A 53 -3.41 -19.10 7.17
N ALA A 54 -3.78 -19.27 8.45
CA ALA A 54 -2.82 -19.53 9.51
C ALA A 54 -2.08 -20.88 9.35
N LYS A 55 -2.68 -21.82 8.61
CA LYS A 55 -2.11 -23.15 8.33
C LYS A 55 -1.31 -23.22 7.04
N THR A 56 -1.18 -22.10 6.33
CA THR A 56 -0.48 -22.04 5.03
C THR A 56 1.02 -21.83 5.20
N GLN A 57 1.77 -22.20 4.16
CA GLN A 57 3.18 -21.85 4.04
C GLN A 57 3.35 -20.59 3.19
N TRP A 58 4.59 -20.10 3.06
CA TRP A 58 4.91 -19.09 2.05
C TRP A 58 4.54 -19.57 0.64
N GLY A 59 4.06 -18.65 -0.20
CA GLY A 59 3.54 -18.98 -1.52
C GLY A 59 4.62 -19.37 -2.53
N ASP A 60 4.24 -20.25 -3.45
CA ASP A 60 5.01 -20.54 -4.67
C ASP A 60 4.61 -19.54 -5.77
N ALA A 61 5.51 -18.62 -6.12
CA ALA A 61 5.24 -17.59 -7.12
C ALA A 61 5.07 -18.14 -8.55
N GLN A 62 5.65 -19.30 -8.89
CA GLN A 62 5.48 -19.92 -10.21
C GLN A 62 4.09 -20.54 -10.33
N LYS A 63 3.68 -21.30 -9.31
CA LYS A 63 2.30 -21.81 -9.22
C LYS A 63 1.29 -20.66 -9.18
N GLY A 64 1.58 -19.63 -8.40
CA GLY A 64 0.79 -18.41 -8.32
C GLY A 64 0.60 -17.72 -9.66
N GLY A 65 1.66 -17.64 -10.48
CA GLY A 65 1.58 -17.08 -11.82
C GLY A 65 0.68 -17.88 -12.77
N THR A 66 0.64 -19.20 -12.62
CA THR A 66 -0.28 -20.05 -13.39
C THR A 66 -1.74 -19.77 -13.01
N LEU A 67 -2.02 -19.63 -11.71
CA LEU A 67 -3.35 -19.31 -11.18
C LEU A 67 -3.80 -17.88 -11.52
N ALA A 68 -2.86 -16.93 -11.52
CA ALA A 68 -3.08 -15.52 -11.81
C ALA A 68 -3.56 -15.25 -13.25
N GLY A 69 -3.44 -16.23 -14.16
CA GLY A 69 -3.99 -16.13 -15.50
C GLY A 69 -5.48 -15.76 -15.53
N ALA A 70 -6.27 -16.24 -14.55
CA ALA A 70 -7.68 -15.89 -14.42
C ALA A 70 -7.92 -14.44 -13.94
N CYS A 71 -6.93 -13.80 -13.35
CA CYS A 71 -7.01 -12.45 -12.79
C CYS A 71 -6.67 -11.37 -13.82
N ALA A 72 -5.92 -11.73 -14.87
CA ALA A 72 -5.32 -10.80 -15.81
C ALA A 72 -6.33 -9.95 -16.61
N ALA A 73 -7.55 -10.46 -16.82
CA ALA A 73 -8.59 -9.74 -17.57
C ALA A 73 -9.00 -8.42 -16.90
N CYS A 74 -8.89 -8.32 -15.57
CA CYS A 74 -9.24 -7.12 -14.83
C CYS A 74 -8.01 -6.44 -14.19
N HIS A 75 -7.04 -7.22 -13.72
CA HIS A 75 -5.88 -6.68 -13.01
C HIS A 75 -4.64 -6.49 -13.90
N GLY A 76 -4.69 -6.88 -15.17
CA GLY A 76 -3.52 -6.90 -16.06
C GLY A 76 -2.65 -8.16 -15.86
N LEU A 77 -1.90 -8.53 -16.89
CA LEU A 77 -1.00 -9.69 -16.87
C LEU A 77 0.11 -9.56 -15.82
N ASP A 78 0.56 -8.33 -15.58
CA ASP A 78 1.59 -7.98 -14.61
C ASP A 78 1.01 -7.43 -13.30
N GLY A 79 -0.32 -7.38 -13.15
CA GLY A 79 -1.00 -6.81 -11.98
C GLY A 79 -1.13 -5.28 -12.01
N ASN A 80 -0.78 -4.62 -13.12
CA ASN A 80 -0.98 -3.18 -13.33
C ASN A 80 -2.25 -2.92 -14.13
N ALA A 81 -3.39 -2.94 -13.45
CA ALA A 81 -4.69 -2.67 -14.05
C ALA A 81 -4.71 -1.31 -14.77
N MET A 82 -5.17 -1.30 -16.03
CA MET A 82 -5.43 -0.08 -16.80
C MET A 82 -6.90 0.36 -16.74
N GLN A 83 -7.77 -0.53 -16.27
CA GLN A 83 -9.19 -0.25 -16.11
C GLN A 83 -9.41 0.70 -14.92
N GLN A 84 -10.27 1.70 -15.11
CA GLN A 84 -10.70 2.60 -14.02
C GLN A 84 -11.34 1.80 -12.88
N ASP A 85 -11.13 2.23 -11.63
CA ASP A 85 -11.61 1.59 -10.38
C ASP A 85 -11.09 0.18 -10.06
N ALA A 86 -10.36 -0.45 -10.99
CA ALA A 86 -9.72 -1.74 -10.77
C ALA A 86 -8.38 -1.53 -10.03
N PRO A 87 -8.17 -2.19 -8.87
CA PRO A 87 -6.95 -1.99 -8.14
C PRO A 87 -5.76 -2.63 -8.86
N ARG A 88 -4.63 -1.93 -8.83
CA ARG A 88 -3.31 -2.50 -9.09
C ARG A 88 -2.92 -3.41 -7.94
N ILE A 89 -2.44 -4.60 -8.28
CA ILE A 89 -2.03 -5.63 -7.34
C ILE A 89 -0.55 -5.99 -7.50
N ALA A 90 0.11 -5.48 -8.55
CA ALA A 90 1.56 -5.56 -8.70
C ALA A 90 2.30 -4.93 -7.51
N GLY A 91 3.27 -5.65 -6.94
CA GLY A 91 4.05 -5.23 -5.78
C GLY A 91 3.29 -5.31 -4.45
N MET A 92 2.04 -5.79 -4.45
CA MET A 92 1.25 -5.94 -3.24
C MET A 92 1.81 -7.08 -2.37
N PRO A 93 1.97 -6.90 -1.04
CA PRO A 93 2.51 -7.96 -0.19
C PRO A 93 1.69 -9.25 -0.25
N GLU A 94 2.37 -10.40 -0.33
CA GLU A 94 1.75 -11.72 -0.44
C GLU A 94 0.64 -11.94 0.60
N ARG A 95 0.95 -11.69 1.87
CA ARG A 95 0.04 -11.88 2.99
C ARG A 95 -1.18 -10.96 2.89
N TYR A 96 -1.01 -9.75 2.38
CA TYR A 96 -2.12 -8.84 2.14
C TYR A 96 -3.03 -9.38 1.04
N VAL A 97 -2.48 -9.78 -0.12
CA VAL A 97 -3.25 -10.35 -1.24
C VAL A 97 -4.03 -11.59 -0.77
N ALA A 98 -3.36 -12.51 -0.08
CA ALA A 98 -3.99 -13.72 0.43
C ALA A 98 -5.13 -13.41 1.42
N LYS A 99 -4.91 -12.46 2.34
CA LYS A 99 -5.95 -11.99 3.27
C LYS A 99 -7.14 -11.40 2.52
N GLN A 100 -6.93 -10.56 1.50
CA GLN A 100 -8.02 -9.98 0.73
C GLN A 100 -8.83 -11.05 -0.03
N LEU A 101 -8.17 -12.02 -0.66
CA LEU A 101 -8.83 -13.14 -1.33
C LEU A 101 -9.67 -13.98 -0.36
N ALA A 102 -9.13 -14.28 0.82
CA ALA A 102 -9.87 -15.00 1.87
C ALA A 102 -11.10 -14.20 2.34
N LEU A 103 -10.96 -12.89 2.52
CA LEU A 103 -12.07 -12.00 2.89
C LEU A 103 -13.17 -11.96 1.81
N PHE A 104 -12.81 -11.97 0.52
CA PHE A 104 -13.79 -12.06 -0.57
C PHE A 104 -14.50 -13.42 -0.58
N LYS A 105 -13.75 -14.53 -0.47
CA LYS A 105 -14.30 -15.89 -0.41
C LYS A 105 -15.33 -16.03 0.71
N ALA A 106 -14.98 -15.53 1.89
CA ALA A 106 -15.81 -15.59 3.10
C ALA A 106 -16.91 -14.52 3.17
N ASN A 107 -17.03 -13.66 2.16
CA ASN A 107 -18.01 -12.55 2.14
C ASN A 107 -17.83 -11.54 3.29
N HIS A 108 -16.60 -11.41 3.82
CA HIS A 108 -16.19 -10.44 4.83
C HIS A 108 -15.67 -9.12 4.23
N ARG A 109 -15.62 -9.04 2.90
CA ARG A 109 -15.40 -7.79 2.14
C ARG A 109 -16.41 -7.75 0.99
N THR A 110 -17.33 -6.79 1.03
CA THR A 110 -18.53 -6.77 0.15
C THR A 110 -18.75 -5.45 -0.58
N THR A 111 -17.88 -4.45 -0.38
CA THR A 111 -18.04 -3.08 -0.89
C THR A 111 -17.40 -2.88 -2.27
N GLY A 112 -17.97 -1.96 -3.06
CA GLY A 112 -17.56 -1.66 -4.44
C GLY A 112 -17.48 -2.91 -5.31
N LEU A 113 -16.35 -3.12 -5.98
CA LEU A 113 -16.16 -4.24 -6.92
C LEU A 113 -15.88 -5.60 -6.24
N ALA A 114 -16.07 -5.73 -4.93
CA ALA A 114 -15.79 -6.95 -4.18
C ALA A 114 -16.61 -8.17 -4.65
N SER A 115 -17.86 -7.96 -5.06
CA SER A 115 -18.74 -9.03 -5.55
C SER A 115 -18.20 -9.70 -6.82
N LEU A 116 -17.46 -8.97 -7.66
CA LEU A 116 -16.82 -9.51 -8.85
C LEU A 116 -15.65 -10.44 -8.52
N MET A 117 -14.99 -10.24 -7.36
CA MET A 117 -13.85 -11.05 -6.95
C MET A 117 -14.25 -12.37 -6.30
N LYS A 118 -15.47 -12.48 -5.76
CA LYS A 118 -15.90 -13.67 -5.03
C LYS A 118 -15.80 -14.97 -5.85
N PRO A 119 -16.31 -15.06 -7.10
CA PRO A 119 -16.20 -16.28 -7.89
C PRO A 119 -14.75 -16.74 -8.13
N TYR A 120 -13.83 -15.79 -8.29
CA TYR A 120 -12.40 -16.07 -8.45
C TYR A 120 -11.76 -16.53 -7.14
N ALA A 121 -12.19 -15.97 -6.00
CA ALA A 121 -11.71 -16.39 -4.69
C ALA A 121 -12.29 -17.75 -4.24
N ASP A 122 -13.52 -18.08 -4.66
CA ASP A 122 -14.23 -19.29 -4.25
C ASP A 122 -13.55 -20.58 -4.71
N VAL A 123 -12.88 -20.55 -5.87
CA VAL A 123 -12.16 -21.71 -6.41
C VAL A 123 -10.75 -21.91 -5.84
N LEU A 124 -10.23 -20.92 -5.11
CA LEU A 124 -8.89 -20.98 -4.52
C LEU A 124 -8.91 -21.67 -3.15
N SER A 125 -7.92 -22.53 -2.92
CA SER A 125 -7.56 -22.95 -1.57
C SER A 125 -6.79 -21.85 -0.83
N ALA A 126 -6.65 -21.96 0.49
CA ALA A 126 -5.86 -20.99 1.26
C ALA A 126 -4.39 -20.93 0.79
N GLN A 127 -3.80 -22.07 0.38
CA GLN A 127 -2.45 -22.09 -0.16
C GLN A 127 -2.38 -21.44 -1.56
N ASP A 128 -3.38 -21.67 -2.41
CA ASP A 128 -3.44 -21.00 -3.73
C ASP A 128 -3.50 -19.47 -3.58
N MET A 129 -4.20 -18.96 -2.56
CA MET A 129 -4.23 -17.53 -2.26
C MET A 129 -2.85 -16.97 -1.86
N ARG A 130 -2.04 -17.76 -1.13
CA ARG A 130 -0.64 -17.41 -0.84
C ARG A 130 0.23 -17.46 -2.09
N ASP A 131 0.06 -18.47 -2.93
CA ASP A 131 0.80 -18.62 -4.18
C ASP A 131 0.53 -17.42 -5.12
N VAL A 132 -0.75 -17.06 -5.33
CA VAL A 132 -1.14 -15.85 -6.08
C VAL A 132 -0.57 -14.58 -5.45
N GLY A 133 -0.60 -14.47 -4.12
CA GLY A 133 0.03 -13.37 -3.41
C GLY A 133 1.53 -13.26 -3.66
N ALA A 134 2.25 -14.39 -3.64
CA ALA A 134 3.69 -14.44 -3.89
C ALA A 134 4.03 -14.03 -5.32
N HIS A 135 3.20 -14.45 -6.28
CA HIS A 135 3.34 -14.03 -7.68
C HIS A 135 3.23 -12.51 -7.85
N TYR A 136 2.18 -11.90 -7.30
CA TYR A 136 1.95 -10.46 -7.44
C TYR A 136 2.92 -9.60 -6.62
N ALA A 137 3.38 -10.10 -5.46
CA ALA A 137 4.43 -9.46 -4.69
C ALA A 137 5.76 -9.32 -5.46
N ALA A 138 6.02 -10.24 -6.39
CA ALA A 138 7.21 -10.20 -7.25
C ALA A 138 7.06 -9.30 -8.49
N GLN A 139 5.84 -8.82 -8.79
CA GLN A 139 5.63 -7.95 -9.95
C GLN A 139 6.04 -6.51 -9.66
N ARG A 140 6.48 -5.81 -10.71
CA ARG A 140 6.84 -4.39 -10.59
C ARG A 140 5.59 -3.53 -10.56
N SER A 141 5.40 -2.80 -9.47
CA SER A 141 4.32 -1.81 -9.35
C SER A 141 4.51 -0.68 -10.37
N GLY A 142 3.47 -0.37 -11.13
CA GLY A 142 3.39 0.83 -11.96
C GLY A 142 2.93 2.06 -11.18
N ALA A 143 3.04 3.23 -11.80
CA ALA A 143 2.54 4.52 -11.29
C ALA A 143 1.53 5.13 -12.26
N GLY A 144 0.61 5.95 -11.76
CA GLY A 144 -0.22 6.83 -12.58
C GLY A 144 0.33 8.25 -12.53
N VAL A 145 -0.55 9.22 -12.74
CA VAL A 145 -0.21 10.65 -12.67
C VAL A 145 -1.05 11.31 -11.58
N ALA A 146 -0.42 12.16 -10.78
CA ALA A 146 -1.10 13.01 -9.81
C ALA A 146 -1.65 14.27 -10.49
N ILE A 147 -2.81 14.73 -10.07
CA ILE A 147 -3.51 15.88 -10.67
C ILE A 147 -2.85 17.16 -10.15
N ASP A 148 -2.31 17.97 -11.07
CA ASP A 148 -1.58 19.20 -10.76
C ASP A 148 -2.41 20.48 -10.99
N THR A 149 -3.67 20.33 -11.37
CA THR A 149 -4.63 21.44 -11.53
C THR A 149 -4.79 22.20 -10.21
N VAL A 150 -4.91 23.53 -10.29
CA VAL A 150 -5.06 24.39 -9.11
C VAL A 150 -6.48 24.31 -8.55
N ILE A 151 -6.59 24.20 -7.23
CA ILE A 151 -7.84 24.30 -6.48
C ILE A 151 -8.28 25.77 -6.49
N ASN A 152 -9.39 26.05 -7.17
CA ASN A 152 -9.99 27.38 -7.28
C ASN A 152 -11.31 27.43 -6.51
N ASP A 153 -11.22 27.37 -5.19
CA ASP A 153 -12.36 27.45 -4.28
C ASP A 153 -12.00 28.37 -3.11
N PRO A 154 -12.47 29.63 -3.10
CA PRO A 154 -12.17 30.57 -2.02
C PRO A 154 -12.60 30.13 -0.62
N ALA A 155 -13.52 29.16 -0.51
CA ALA A 155 -13.95 28.60 0.77
C ALA A 155 -13.04 27.46 1.26
N SER A 156 -12.20 26.89 0.39
CA SER A 156 -11.29 25.80 0.72
C SER A 156 -10.03 26.35 1.41
N PRO A 157 -9.56 25.71 2.52
CA PRO A 157 -8.26 26.06 3.12
C PRO A 157 -7.07 25.74 2.20
N TYR A 158 -7.31 25.03 1.09
CA TYR A 158 -6.29 24.67 0.10
C TYR A 158 -6.38 25.50 -1.19
N ASN A 159 -7.15 26.59 -1.19
CA ASN A 159 -7.29 27.47 -2.35
C ASN A 159 -5.91 27.94 -2.86
N GLY A 160 -5.70 27.85 -4.18
CA GLY A 160 -4.43 28.20 -4.83
C GLY A 160 -3.35 27.12 -4.79
N GLN A 161 -3.58 25.99 -4.11
CA GLN A 161 -2.70 24.82 -4.16
C GLN A 161 -3.01 23.94 -5.37
N LYS A 162 -2.03 23.18 -5.84
CA LYS A 162 -2.25 22.07 -6.79
C LYS A 162 -3.05 20.96 -6.10
N PHE A 163 -3.92 20.29 -6.84
CA PHE A 163 -4.85 19.31 -6.29
C PHE A 163 -4.17 18.17 -5.51
N TYR A 164 -2.98 17.72 -5.92
CA TYR A 164 -2.24 16.69 -5.17
C TYR A 164 -1.60 17.18 -3.88
N GLN A 165 -1.38 18.49 -3.69
CA GLN A 165 -0.56 19.03 -2.59
C GLN A 165 -1.13 18.74 -1.18
N PRO A 166 -2.45 18.92 -0.92
CA PRO A 166 -3.02 18.54 0.38
C PRO A 166 -2.78 17.07 0.71
N GLY A 167 -2.90 16.19 -0.30
CA GLY A 167 -2.64 14.76 -0.16
C GLY A 167 -1.17 14.44 0.07
N GLN A 168 -0.26 15.16 -0.61
CA GLN A 168 1.18 15.05 -0.39
C GLN A 168 1.55 15.40 1.05
N ASP A 169 1.03 16.50 1.58
CA ASP A 169 1.34 16.96 2.93
C ASP A 169 0.82 15.97 3.98
N LEU A 170 -0.42 15.49 3.84
CA LEU A 170 -0.96 14.44 4.70
C LEU A 170 -0.16 13.14 4.62
N TYR A 171 0.25 12.74 3.41
CA TYR A 171 1.02 11.52 3.22
C TYR A 171 2.39 11.60 3.89
N ARG A 172 3.09 12.73 3.73
CA ARG A 172 4.49 12.92 4.12
C ARG A 172 4.68 13.51 5.52
N VAL A 173 3.67 14.17 6.07
CA VAL A 173 3.77 14.87 7.36
C VAL A 173 2.62 14.48 8.28
N GLY A 174 1.43 14.26 7.70
CA GLY A 174 0.20 14.09 8.48
C GLY A 174 -0.28 15.42 9.05
N ASP A 175 -1.17 15.35 10.03
CA ASP A 175 -1.68 16.49 10.77
C ASP A 175 -1.85 16.10 12.25
N ALA A 176 -0.84 16.42 13.06
CA ALA A 176 -0.83 16.10 14.48
C ALA A 176 -1.97 16.81 15.25
N SER A 177 -2.43 17.97 14.79
CA SER A 177 -3.51 18.72 15.46
C SER A 177 -4.86 18.00 15.33
N ARG A 178 -5.05 17.25 14.25
CA ARG A 178 -6.23 16.41 14.00
C ARG A 178 -6.02 14.93 14.33
N GLY A 179 -4.85 14.57 14.86
CA GLY A 179 -4.48 13.19 15.17
C GLY A 179 -4.26 12.31 13.93
N ILE A 180 -3.92 12.90 12.79
CA ILE A 180 -3.64 12.18 11.54
C ILE A 180 -2.13 11.92 11.47
N PRO A 181 -1.64 10.68 11.65
CA PRO A 181 -0.22 10.39 11.45
C PRO A 181 0.16 10.48 9.98
N ALA A 182 1.44 10.71 9.69
CA ALA A 182 1.94 10.64 8.33
C ALA A 182 1.71 9.24 7.73
N CYS A 183 1.08 9.15 6.57
CA CYS A 183 0.73 7.86 5.96
C CYS A 183 1.98 7.01 5.65
N PHE A 184 3.09 7.66 5.27
CA PHE A 184 4.35 6.98 4.95
C PHE A 184 4.93 6.21 6.14
N ALA A 185 4.55 6.54 7.39
CA ALA A 185 5.05 5.86 8.58
C ALA A 185 4.67 4.37 8.59
N CYS A 186 3.52 4.02 7.99
CA CYS A 186 3.08 2.63 7.83
C CYS A 186 3.21 2.16 6.37
N HIS A 187 2.95 3.03 5.40
CA HIS A 187 2.93 2.66 3.98
C HIS A 187 4.27 2.87 3.25
N GLY A 188 5.30 3.35 3.93
CA GLY A 188 6.63 3.62 3.37
C GLY A 188 6.72 4.94 2.59
N PRO A 189 7.91 5.55 2.41
CA PRO A 189 8.07 6.84 1.74
C PRO A 189 7.54 6.91 0.30
N SER A 190 7.62 5.80 -0.43
CA SER A 190 7.14 5.66 -1.81
C SER A 190 5.84 4.86 -1.92
N GLY A 191 5.16 4.59 -0.79
CA GLY A 191 3.96 3.76 -0.80
C GLY A 191 4.22 2.26 -1.00
N SER A 192 5.45 1.78 -0.75
CA SER A 192 5.81 0.38 -0.93
C SER A 192 5.10 -0.60 0.02
N GLY A 193 4.51 -0.09 1.10
CA GLY A 193 3.95 -0.90 2.19
C GLY A 193 5.01 -1.49 3.11
N ASN A 194 4.56 -2.38 3.99
CA ASN A 194 5.42 -3.15 4.89
C ASN A 194 4.91 -4.61 4.97
N PRO A 195 5.65 -5.59 4.43
CA PRO A 195 5.18 -6.97 4.35
C PRO A 195 5.03 -7.66 5.72
N GLY A 196 5.73 -7.21 6.78
CA GLY A 196 5.66 -7.83 8.11
C GLY A 196 4.27 -7.74 8.72
N PRO A 197 3.80 -6.53 9.11
CA PRO A 197 2.41 -6.28 9.51
C PRO A 197 1.41 -6.38 8.36
N SER A 198 1.87 -6.67 7.13
CA SER A 198 1.06 -6.71 5.90
C SER A 198 0.37 -5.38 5.57
N TYR A 199 1.05 -4.25 5.82
CA TYR A 199 0.61 -2.96 5.34
C TYR A 199 0.72 -2.92 3.81
N PRO A 200 -0.36 -2.62 3.09
CA PRO A 200 -0.39 -2.76 1.64
C PRO A 200 0.53 -1.76 0.94
N HIS A 201 0.97 -2.16 -0.24
CA HIS A 201 1.51 -1.26 -1.25
C HIS A 201 0.39 -0.32 -1.72
N VAL A 202 0.58 0.97 -1.53
CA VAL A 202 -0.37 2.01 -1.95
C VAL A 202 0.18 2.86 -3.08
N GLY A 203 1.51 2.99 -3.22
CA GLY A 203 2.12 3.78 -4.28
C GLY A 203 1.63 3.33 -5.66
N GLY A 204 1.27 4.27 -6.51
CA GLY A 204 0.81 3.98 -7.85
C GLY A 204 -0.60 3.39 -7.95
N GLN A 205 -1.29 3.19 -6.81
CA GLN A 205 -2.64 2.61 -6.82
C GLN A 205 -3.64 3.55 -7.50
N GLU A 206 -4.66 2.98 -8.13
CA GLU A 206 -5.69 3.73 -8.84
C GLU A 206 -6.49 4.64 -7.89
N ALA A 207 -6.68 5.90 -8.28
CA ALA A 207 -7.21 6.94 -7.41
C ALA A 207 -8.67 6.68 -7.01
N GLY A 208 -9.54 6.25 -7.93
CA GLY A 208 -10.93 5.92 -7.62
C GLY A 208 -11.04 4.81 -6.56
N TYR A 209 -10.24 3.74 -6.72
CA TYR A 209 -10.13 2.66 -5.75
C TYR A 209 -9.64 3.15 -4.38
N LEU A 210 -8.61 3.99 -4.34
CA LEU A 210 -8.08 4.54 -3.08
C LEU A 210 -9.10 5.44 -2.39
N ALA A 211 -9.72 6.36 -3.11
CA ALA A 211 -10.72 7.28 -2.57
C ALA A 211 -11.87 6.50 -1.92
N ARG A 212 -12.41 5.52 -2.66
CA ARG A 212 -13.46 4.63 -2.14
C ARG A 212 -13.00 3.86 -0.90
N ARG A 213 -11.79 3.32 -0.87
CA ARG A 213 -11.27 2.62 0.32
C ARG A 213 -11.14 3.54 1.52
N LEU A 214 -10.67 4.77 1.33
CA LEU A 214 -10.58 5.77 2.39
C LEU A 214 -11.97 6.18 2.90
N GLU A 215 -12.95 6.34 2.01
CA GLU A 215 -14.35 6.59 2.37
C GLU A 215 -14.95 5.42 3.18
N GLU A 216 -14.69 4.18 2.77
CA GLU A 216 -15.11 2.98 3.50
C GLU A 216 -14.50 2.92 4.91
N TYR A 217 -13.21 3.24 5.05
CA TYR A 217 -12.57 3.34 6.36
C TYR A 217 -13.15 4.48 7.20
N ARG A 218 -13.36 5.66 6.61
CA ARG A 218 -13.96 6.82 7.28
C ARG A 218 -15.37 6.53 7.79
N ALA A 219 -16.14 5.71 7.06
CA ALA A 219 -17.46 5.25 7.49
C ALA A 219 -17.40 4.27 8.68
N GLY A 220 -16.28 3.56 8.88
CA GLY A 220 -16.02 2.72 10.06
C GLY A 220 -16.78 1.39 10.11
N VAL A 221 -17.59 1.07 9.09
CA VAL A 221 -18.37 -0.16 9.02
C VAL A 221 -17.57 -1.24 8.28
N THR A 222 -17.41 -2.41 8.90
CA THR A 222 -16.78 -3.57 8.27
C THR A 222 -17.44 -4.86 8.74
N SER A 223 -17.48 -5.85 7.85
CA SER A 223 -17.91 -7.22 8.15
C SER A 223 -16.74 -8.17 8.42
N GLN A 224 -15.51 -7.65 8.50
CA GLN A 224 -14.31 -8.44 8.83
C GLN A 224 -14.36 -8.94 10.27
N PRO A 225 -14.07 -10.23 10.52
CA PRO A 225 -14.08 -10.79 11.87
C PRO A 225 -12.93 -10.23 12.71
N ASP A 226 -11.72 -10.18 12.15
CA ASP A 226 -10.60 -9.42 12.70
C ASP A 226 -10.60 -8.00 12.14
N ARG A 227 -10.95 -7.04 13.00
CA ARG A 227 -11.03 -5.63 12.65
C ARG A 227 -9.75 -4.85 12.88
N HIS A 228 -8.70 -5.43 13.46
CA HIS A 228 -7.55 -4.66 13.95
C HIS A 228 -6.95 -3.73 12.88
N GLN A 229 -6.59 -4.27 11.70
CA GLN A 229 -6.04 -3.48 10.60
C GLN A 229 -7.07 -2.52 9.98
N PHE A 230 -8.35 -2.89 9.97
CA PHE A 230 -9.42 -2.00 9.48
C PHE A 230 -9.56 -0.79 10.40
N ASP A 231 -9.59 -1.02 11.72
CA ASP A 231 -9.79 0.02 12.73
C ASP A 231 -8.60 0.99 12.78
N GLN A 232 -7.37 0.53 12.48
CA GLN A 232 -6.21 1.43 12.28
C GLN A 232 -6.48 2.44 11.16
N MET A 233 -6.91 1.97 9.99
CA MET A 233 -7.22 2.87 8.87
C MET A 233 -8.48 3.70 9.11
N ALA A 234 -9.49 3.15 9.80
CA ALA A 234 -10.69 3.89 10.17
C ALA A 234 -10.38 5.06 11.10
N LEU A 235 -9.47 4.87 12.07
CA LEU A 235 -9.00 5.94 12.95
C LEU A 235 -8.33 7.06 12.15
N VAL A 236 -7.45 6.71 11.21
CA VAL A 236 -6.74 7.70 10.36
C VAL A 236 -7.71 8.42 9.42
N ALA A 237 -8.64 7.69 8.80
CA ALA A 237 -9.54 8.22 7.78
C ALA A 237 -10.68 9.06 8.36
N LYS A 238 -11.04 8.88 9.65
CA LYS A 238 -12.17 9.55 10.30
C LYS A 238 -12.12 11.08 10.22
N SER A 239 -10.92 11.65 10.27
CA SER A 239 -10.70 13.12 10.28
C SER A 239 -10.42 13.72 8.90
N LEU A 240 -10.44 12.90 7.84
CA LEU A 240 -10.19 13.36 6.47
C LEU A 240 -11.46 13.98 5.87
N THR A 241 -11.30 15.15 5.27
CA THR A 241 -12.32 15.79 4.41
C THR A 241 -12.39 15.09 3.05
N ASP A 242 -13.47 15.35 2.30
CA ASP A 242 -13.64 14.79 0.95
C ASP A 242 -12.52 15.24 0.01
N LEU A 243 -12.18 16.53 0.04
CA LEU A 243 -11.09 17.07 -0.75
C LEU A 243 -9.75 16.40 -0.41
N GLU A 244 -9.46 16.20 0.88
CA GLU A 244 -8.25 15.51 1.31
C GLU A 244 -8.19 14.04 0.87
N ILE A 245 -9.32 13.31 0.92
CA ILE A 245 -9.39 11.93 0.41
C ILE A 245 -9.07 11.90 -1.09
N GLN A 246 -9.65 12.80 -1.87
CA GLN A 246 -9.43 12.86 -3.31
C GLN A 246 -8.00 13.31 -3.64
N SER A 247 -7.47 14.29 -2.92
CA SER A 247 -6.08 14.74 -3.04
C SER A 247 -5.09 13.65 -2.65
N LEU A 248 -5.35 12.88 -1.58
CA LEU A 248 -4.54 11.73 -1.17
C LEU A 248 -4.54 10.65 -2.25
N ALA A 249 -5.72 10.29 -2.76
CA ALA A 249 -5.85 9.31 -3.82
C ALA A 249 -5.08 9.73 -5.09
N SER A 250 -5.19 11.00 -5.47
CA SER A 250 -4.46 11.57 -6.60
C SER A 250 -2.94 11.55 -6.39
N TYR A 251 -2.48 11.99 -5.22
CA TYR A 251 -1.06 11.98 -4.89
C TYR A 251 -0.48 10.57 -4.88
N ILE A 252 -1.16 9.62 -4.21
CA ILE A 252 -0.73 8.24 -4.10
C ILE A 252 -0.74 7.54 -5.47
N GLN A 253 -1.69 7.86 -6.36
CA GLN A 253 -1.67 7.37 -7.74
C GLN A 253 -0.40 7.77 -8.48
N GLY A 254 0.11 9.00 -8.26
CA GLY A 254 1.40 9.44 -8.81
C GLY A 254 2.63 8.98 -8.03
N LEU A 255 2.47 8.44 -6.82
CA LEU A 255 3.57 8.10 -5.92
C LEU A 255 4.27 6.81 -6.34
N HIS A 256 5.59 6.83 -6.50
CA HIS A 256 6.37 5.65 -6.89
C HIS A 256 7.84 5.73 -6.47
N ALA A 257 8.50 4.57 -6.41
CA ALA A 257 9.91 4.45 -6.02
C ALA A 257 10.88 4.61 -7.20
N THR A 258 10.39 4.55 -8.44
CA THR A 258 11.25 4.76 -9.60
C THR A 258 11.71 6.22 -9.61
N ALA A 259 13.02 6.47 -9.66
CA ALA A 259 13.50 7.78 -10.08
C ALA A 259 12.88 8.08 -11.45
N ASP A 260 12.42 9.32 -11.69
CA ASP A 260 11.95 9.77 -13.00
C ASP A 260 12.99 9.38 -14.06
N GLN A 261 12.78 8.25 -14.73
CA GLN A 261 13.65 7.80 -15.83
C GLN A 261 13.31 8.57 -17.11
N ALA A 262 12.36 9.51 -17.04
CA ALA A 262 12.08 10.45 -18.10
C ALA A 262 13.26 11.42 -18.19
N ASP A 263 14.13 11.21 -19.17
CA ASP A 263 15.15 12.20 -19.47
C ASP A 263 14.49 13.48 -20.01
N ALA A 264 15.21 14.60 -19.96
CA ALA A 264 14.68 15.90 -20.38
C ALA A 264 14.18 15.92 -21.83
N LYS A 265 14.65 15.01 -22.70
CA LYS A 265 14.16 14.90 -24.08
C LYS A 265 12.82 14.20 -24.14
N GLN A 266 12.60 13.18 -23.31
CA GLN A 266 11.32 12.48 -23.21
C GLN A 266 10.23 13.38 -22.63
N VAL A 267 10.54 14.19 -21.61
CA VAL A 267 9.61 15.20 -21.07
C VAL A 267 9.30 16.27 -22.13
N ALA A 268 10.32 16.84 -22.76
CA ALA A 268 10.13 17.85 -23.81
C ALA A 268 9.35 17.31 -25.02
N ALA A 269 9.48 16.03 -25.35
CA ALA A 269 8.72 15.40 -26.44
C ALA A 269 7.22 15.28 -26.11
N VAL A 270 6.87 14.99 -24.86
CA VAL A 270 5.46 14.93 -24.41
C VAL A 270 4.86 16.33 -24.34
N GLU A 271 5.61 17.32 -23.85
CA GLU A 271 5.18 18.72 -23.84
C GLU A 271 5.01 19.27 -25.28
N ALA A 272 5.93 18.93 -26.18
CA ALA A 272 5.89 19.34 -27.58
C ALA A 272 4.80 18.60 -28.39
N ALA A 273 4.38 17.41 -27.96
CA ALA A 273 3.26 16.69 -28.57
C ALA A 273 1.89 17.35 -28.31
N GLY A 274 1.86 18.41 -27.49
CA GLY A 274 0.64 19.04 -27.03
C GLY A 274 0.05 18.23 -25.88
N GLY A 275 -0.41 18.93 -24.83
CA GLY A 275 -0.89 18.32 -23.60
C GLY A 275 -1.85 17.15 -23.85
N LEU A 276 -1.83 16.18 -22.93
CA LEU A 276 -2.85 15.12 -22.86
C LEU A 276 -4.21 15.72 -23.23
N PRO A 277 -5.02 15.03 -24.08
CA PRO A 277 -6.36 15.49 -24.39
C PRO A 277 -7.03 15.88 -23.07
N PRO A 278 -7.77 17.01 -23.03
CA PRO A 278 -8.40 17.46 -21.80
C PRO A 278 -9.10 16.28 -21.15
N ALA A 279 -8.89 16.10 -19.84
CA ALA A 279 -9.56 15.06 -19.08
C ALA A 279 -11.04 15.06 -19.51
N PRO A 280 -11.62 13.88 -19.86
CA PRO A 280 -13.00 13.83 -20.27
C PRO A 280 -13.81 14.61 -19.24
N THR A 281 -14.60 15.58 -19.71
CA THR A 281 -15.49 16.35 -18.84
C THR A 281 -16.21 15.35 -17.94
N ALA A 282 -16.21 15.61 -16.63
CA ALA A 282 -16.91 14.79 -15.66
C ALA A 282 -18.25 14.35 -16.27
N PRO A 283 -18.59 13.05 -16.26
CA PRO A 283 -19.86 12.62 -16.80
C PRO A 283 -20.94 13.48 -16.16
N THR A 284 -21.82 14.03 -17.00
CA THR A 284 -23.02 14.74 -16.53
C THR A 284 -23.61 13.92 -15.40
N ALA A 285 -23.85 14.54 -14.24
CA ALA A 285 -24.45 13.86 -13.10
C ALA A 285 -25.53 12.91 -13.60
N ILE A 286 -25.41 11.62 -13.26
CA ILE A 286 -26.43 10.64 -13.61
C ILE A 286 -27.71 11.16 -12.98
N VAL A 287 -28.60 11.73 -13.80
CA VAL A 287 -29.94 12.06 -13.39
C VAL A 287 -30.55 10.73 -12.99
N PRO A 288 -30.98 10.55 -11.72
CA PRO A 288 -31.57 9.30 -11.32
C PRO A 288 -32.73 8.98 -12.25
N ALA A 289 -32.73 7.76 -12.79
CA ALA A 289 -33.85 7.28 -13.59
C ALA A 289 -35.14 7.49 -12.76
N PRO A 290 -36.22 8.02 -13.37
CA PRO A 290 -37.48 8.15 -12.66
C PRO A 290 -37.89 6.77 -12.13
N ALA A 291 -38.35 6.74 -10.88
CA ALA A 291 -38.79 5.52 -10.23
C ALA A 291 -39.80 4.80 -11.14
N ALA A 292 -39.55 3.52 -11.42
CA ALA A 292 -40.48 2.70 -12.18
C ALA A 292 -41.82 2.67 -11.43
N GLU A 293 -42.85 3.21 -12.07
CA GLU A 293 -44.22 3.15 -11.58
C GLU A 293 -44.65 1.68 -11.54
N SER A 294 -45.01 1.19 -10.36
CA SER A 294 -45.42 -0.19 -10.15
C SER A 294 -46.67 -0.50 -10.97
N ALA A 295 -46.58 -1.45 -11.90
CA ALA A 295 -47.73 -1.96 -12.64
C ALA A 295 -48.80 -2.50 -11.67
N PRO A 296 -50.10 -2.21 -11.89
CA PRO A 296 -51.16 -2.71 -11.03
C PRO A 296 -51.30 -4.24 -11.16
N PRO A 297 -51.73 -4.92 -10.08
CA PRO A 297 -51.84 -6.38 -10.06
C PRO A 297 -52.90 -6.87 -11.06
N ALA A 298 -52.53 -7.87 -11.87
CA ALA A 298 -53.45 -8.55 -12.77
C ALA A 298 -54.55 -9.28 -11.98
N ARG A 299 -55.80 -9.15 -12.44
CA ARG A 299 -56.97 -9.89 -11.96
C ARG A 299 -57.01 -11.30 -12.51
#